data_AF-A0A1J0AFX5-F1
#
_entry.id   AF-A0A1J0AFX5-F1
#
_cell.length_a   1.000
_cell.length_b   1.000
_cell.length_c   1.000
_cell.angle_alpha   90.00
_cell.angle_beta   90.00
_cell.angle_gamma   90.00
#
_symmetry.space_group_name_H-M   'P 1'
#
loop_
_entity.id
_entity.type
_entity.pdbx_description
1 polymer ?
#
loop_
_entity_poly.entity_id
_entity_poly.type
_entity_poly.pdbx_seq_one_letter_code
_entity_poly.pdbx_strand_id
1 'polypeptide(L)' 'MTSTAPLEQAILAHLRQLPPEKQQEVLDFAEFLHQKTTTRSPRRSLKGLCADLNIEVTETDITAARQEMWSGFPREMPD' A
#
# COMPACT_ATOMS: atom_id res chain seq x y z
N MET A 1 -29.91 7.88 15.07
CA MET A 1 -29.52 6.67 15.81
C MET A 1 -29.98 5.46 15.00
N THR A 2 -29.19 5.02 14.03
CA THR A 2 -29.50 3.83 13.24
C THR A 2 -29.14 2.61 14.08
N SER A 3 -30.13 1.77 14.39
CA SER A 3 -29.95 0.57 15.18
C SER A 3 -29.09 -0.43 14.42
N THR A 4 -27.88 -0.71 14.92
CA THR A 4 -26.97 -1.74 14.38
C THR A 4 -27.36 -3.15 14.84
N ALA A 5 -28.12 -3.24 15.93
CA ALA A 5 -28.58 -4.49 16.55
C ALA A 5 -29.24 -5.50 15.58
N PRO A 6 -30.14 -5.11 14.64
CA PRO A 6 -30.76 -6.08 13.73
C PRO A 6 -29.76 -6.70 12.75
N LEU A 7 -28.71 -5.98 12.34
CA LEU A 7 -27.71 -6.49 11.41
C LEU A 7 -26.77 -7.49 12.09
N GLU A 8 -26.28 -7.17 13.28
CA GLU A 8 -25.44 -8.08 14.07
C GLU A 8 -26.14 -9.42 14.33
N GLN A 9 -27.43 -9.37 14.66
CA GLN A 9 -28.24 -10.56 14.92
C GLN A 9 -28.43 -11.41 13.65
N ALA A 10 -28.65 -10.78 12.49
CA ALA A 10 -28.74 -11.50 11.22
C ALA A 10 -27.42 -12.18 10.85
N ILE A 11 -26.28 -11.49 11.02
CA ILE A 11 -24.95 -12.06 10.78
C ILE A 11 -24.70 -13.28 11.69
N LEU A 12 -25.00 -13.16 12.98
CA LEU A 12 -24.85 -14.27 13.94
C LEU A 12 -25.75 -15.47 13.59
N ALA A 13 -26.98 -15.22 13.13
CA ALA A 13 -27.90 -16.29 12.71
C ALA A 13 -27.34 -17.07 11.52
N HIS A 14 -26.81 -16.37 10.51
CA HIS A 14 -26.20 -17.01 9.34
C HIS A 14 -24.89 -17.73 9.69
N LEU A 15 -24.05 -17.13 10.54
CA LEU A 15 -22.75 -17.72 10.92
C LEU A 15 -22.93 -19.08 11.63
N ARG A 16 -23.95 -19.21 12.48
CA ARG A 16 -24.27 -20.47 13.18
C ARG A 16 -24.74 -21.60 12.27
N GLN A 17 -25.22 -21.29 11.07
CA GLN A 17 -25.66 -22.30 10.08
C GLN A 17 -24.49 -22.84 9.24
N LEU A 18 -23.33 -22.19 9.30
CA LEU A 18 -22.16 -22.60 8.53
C LEU A 18 -21.36 -23.70 9.24
N PRO A 19 -20.72 -24.61 8.49
CA PRO A 19 -19.74 -25.53 9.06
C PRO A 19 -18.50 -24.75 9.57
N PRO A 20 -17.72 -25.33 10.51
CA PRO A 20 -16.65 -24.62 11.21
C PRO A 20 -15.59 -24.03 10.27
N GLU A 21 -15.27 -24.71 9.17
CA GLU A 21 -14.33 -24.21 8.16
C GLU A 21 -14.81 -22.90 7.51
N LYS A 22 -16.13 -22.80 7.29
CA LYS A 22 -16.75 -21.60 6.70
C LYS A 22 -16.96 -20.49 7.71
N GLN A 23 -17.10 -20.83 9.00
CA GLN A 23 -17.10 -19.83 10.06
C GLN A 23 -15.74 -19.13 10.17
N GLN A 24 -14.65 -19.89 10.00
CA GLN A 24 -13.29 -19.34 9.96
C GLN A 24 -13.11 -18.38 8.78
N GLU A 25 -13.58 -18.75 7.59
CA GLU A 25 -13.50 -17.88 6.39
C GLU A 25 -14.25 -16.54 6.58
N VAL A 26 -15.38 -16.55 7.28
CA VAL A 26 -16.12 -15.32 7.63
C VAL A 26 -15.32 -14.44 8.59
N LEU A 27 -14.65 -15.05 9.58
CA LEU A 27 -13.80 -14.33 10.52
C LEU A 27 -12.61 -13.67 9.80
N ASP A 28 -11.92 -14.42 8.94
CA ASP A 28 -10.80 -13.92 8.15
C ASP A 28 -11.22 -12.74 7.25
N PHE A 29 -12.42 -12.83 6.65
CA PHE A 29 -12.96 -11.75 5.83
C PHE A 29 -13.32 -10.50 6.65
N ALA A 30 -13.89 -10.67 7.84
CA ALA A 30 -14.17 -9.56 8.74
C ALA A 30 -12.88 -8.83 9.16
N GLU A 31 -11.81 -9.58 9.44
CA GLU A 31 -10.50 -9.01 9.75
C GLU A 31 -9.92 -8.26 8.54
N PHE A 32 -10.01 -8.84 7.35
CA PHE A 32 -9.62 -8.18 6.10
C PHE A 32 -10.35 -6.84 5.91
N LEU A 33 -11.66 -6.79 6.13
CA LEU A 33 -12.44 -5.56 6.05
C LEU A 33 -11.99 -4.52 7.09
N HIS A 34 -11.66 -4.94 8.30
CA HIS A 34 -11.14 -4.06 9.34
C HIS A 34 -9.78 -3.45 8.95
N GLN A 35 -8.88 -4.25 8.41
CA GLN A 35 -7.58 -3.79 7.91
C GLN A 35 -7.72 -2.85 6.71
N LYS A 36 -8.67 -3.13 5.80
CA LYS A 36 -8.94 -2.29 4.62
C LYS A 36 -9.57 -0.95 4.97
N THR A 37 -10.43 -0.92 5.99
CA THR A 37 -11.11 0.31 6.45
C THR A 37 -10.25 1.13 7.39
N THR A 38 -9.25 0.52 8.04
CA THR A 38 -8.15 1.24 8.67
C THR A 38 -7.38 1.97 7.57
N THR A 39 -7.74 3.23 7.34
CA THR A 39 -7.08 4.10 6.38
C THR A 39 -5.61 4.13 6.69
N ARG A 40 -4.79 3.52 5.83
CA ARG A 40 -3.35 3.75 5.87
C ARG A 40 -3.18 5.26 5.71
N SER A 41 -2.70 5.92 6.77
CA SER A 41 -2.37 7.33 6.72
C SER A 41 -1.54 7.58 5.47
N PRO A 42 -1.90 8.57 4.64
CA PRO A 42 -1.14 8.86 3.43
C PRO A 42 0.33 9.00 3.83
N ARG A 43 1.20 8.27 3.14
CA ARG A 43 2.65 8.40 3.37
C ARG A 43 3.01 9.86 3.18
N ARG A 44 3.92 10.37 4.03
CA ARG A 44 4.47 11.72 3.85
C ARG A 44 5.04 11.83 2.43
N SER A 45 4.89 13.01 1.83
CA SER A 45 5.50 13.32 0.54
C SER A 45 7.00 13.05 0.59
N LEU A 46 7.56 12.46 -0.48
CA LEU A 46 9.00 12.31 -0.64
C LEU A 46 9.69 13.65 -0.99
N LYS A 47 8.90 14.66 -1.38
CA LYS A 47 9.42 15.99 -1.67
C LYS A 47 10.04 16.58 -0.40
N GLY A 48 11.32 16.95 -0.47
CA GLY A 48 12.07 17.52 0.65
C GLY A 48 12.78 16.51 1.54
N LEU A 49 12.67 15.20 1.27
CA LEU A 49 13.35 14.16 2.06
C LEU A 49 14.88 14.37 2.14
N CYS A 50 15.47 14.94 1.08
CA CYS A 50 16.90 15.21 0.98
C CYS A 50 17.26 16.69 1.27
N ALA A 51 16.33 17.52 1.73
CA ALA A 51 16.57 18.95 1.90
C ALA A 51 17.66 19.23 2.96
N ASP A 52 17.75 18.39 3.99
CA ASP A 52 18.69 18.55 5.11
C ASP A 52 20.09 18.02 4.80
N LEU A 53 20.31 17.38 3.65
CA LEU A 53 21.61 16.79 3.30
C LEU A 53 22.65 17.85 2.92
N ASN A 54 22.24 19.11 2.70
CA ASN A 54 23.11 20.22 2.30
C ASN A 54 24.02 19.86 1.10
N ILE A 55 23.49 19.06 0.17
CA ILE A 55 24.18 18.66 -1.05
C ILE A 55 23.77 19.62 -2.16
N GLU A 56 24.73 20.34 -2.71
CA GLU A 56 24.56 21.10 -3.93
C GLU A 56 24.81 20.17 -5.12
N VAL A 57 23.73 19.73 -5.77
CA VAL A 57 23.84 18.91 -7.00
C VAL A 57 23.91 19.87 -8.18
N THR A 58 25.06 19.93 -8.84
CA THR A 58 25.24 20.75 -10.04
C THR A 58 24.87 19.99 -11.32
N GLU A 59 24.66 20.72 -12.41
CA GLU A 59 24.45 20.12 -13.73
C GLU A 59 25.63 19.23 -14.17
N THR A 60 26.84 19.63 -13.80
CA THR A 60 28.06 18.86 -14.09
C THR A 60 28.06 17.54 -13.34
N ASP A 61 27.67 17.53 -12.06
CA ASP A 61 27.59 16.30 -11.25
C ASP A 61 26.58 15.31 -11.85
N ILE A 62 25.42 15.81 -12.29
CA ILE A 62 24.37 14.99 -12.92
C ILE A 62 24.88 14.41 -14.24
N THR A 63 25.56 15.22 -15.05
CA THR A 63 26.05 14.80 -16.37
C THR A 63 27.15 13.75 -16.22
N ALA A 64 28.09 13.95 -15.29
CA ALA A 64 29.13 12.99 -14.98
C ALA A 64 28.55 11.66 -14.48
N ALA A 65 27.62 11.71 -13.51
CA ALA A 65 26.98 10.51 -12.97
C ALA A 65 26.19 9.74 -14.05
N ARG A 66 25.46 10.45 -14.92
CA ARG A 66 24.74 9.83 -16.04
C ARG A 66 25.71 9.16 -17.02
N GLN A 67 26.80 9.85 -17.37
CA GLN A 67 27.77 9.31 -18.31
C GLN A 67 28.50 8.09 -17.72
N GLU A 68 28.90 8.12 -16.45
CA GLU A 68 29.56 7.00 -15.79
C GLU A 68 28.63 5.80 -15.68
N MET A 69 27.46 5.98 -15.07
CA MET A 69 26.54 4.88 -14.77
C MET A 69 25.89 4.32 -16.02
N TRP A 70 25.56 5.16 -17.00
CA TRP A 70 24.73 4.79 -18.16
C TRP A 70 25.50 4.87 -19.48
N SER A 71 26.84 4.91 -19.45
CA SER A 71 27.69 4.85 -20.65
C SER A 71 27.37 3.66 -21.56
N GLY A 72 27.10 2.50 -20.97
CA GLY A 72 26.73 1.27 -21.65
C GLY A 72 25.22 1.02 -21.75
N PHE A 73 24.37 1.98 -21.38
CA PHE A 73 22.92 1.78 -21.44
C PHE A 73 22.48 1.71 -22.92
N PRO A 74 21.81 0.63 -23.33
CA PRO A 74 21.42 0.43 -24.73
C PRO A 74 20.49 1.55 -25.18
N ARG A 75 20.90 2.27 -26.23
CA ARG A 75 20.11 3.36 -26.83
C ARG A 75 19.10 2.85 -27.86
N GLU A 76 19.32 1.64 -28.33
CA GLU A 76 18.43 0.92 -29.22
C GLU A 76 18.02 -0.37 -28.50
N MET A 77 16.71 -0.68 -28.52
CA MET A 77 16.21 -1.94 -27.99
C MET A 77 16.60 -3.05 -28.99
N PRO A 78 17.08 -4.21 -28.52
CA PRO A 78 17.28 -5.34 -29.42
C PRO A 78 15.95 -5.74 -30.05
N ASP A 79 15.97 -6.06 -31.35
CA ASP A 79 14.81 -6.53 -32.14
C ASP A 79 14.10 -7.75 -31.51
#